data_AF-A0A0F6SQM9-F1
#
_entry.id   AF-A0A0F6SQM9-F1
#
_cell.length_a   1.000
_cell.length_b   1.000
_cell.length_c   1.000
_cell.angle_alpha   90.00
_cell.angle_beta   90.00
_cell.angle_gamma   90.00
#
_symmetry.space_group_name_H-M   'P 1'
#
loop_
_entity.id
_entity.type
_entity.pdbx_description
1 polymer ?
#
loop_
_entity_poly.entity_id
_entity_poly.type
_entity_poly.pdbx_seq_one_letter_code
_entity_poly.pdbx_strand_id
1 'polypeptide(L)'
;MPSMFPSPATGGDDINRRPLNEPNADATTIPTALKVVFWMLFATAAFMIFTGLVMYTAGYTGPDDVDESYKAVVVNNQEFIGGINAFAGIVIAALTSQLPKGGKNPRRLLLAIMLLVLLTDLLSFATRAGGFALAIIAVLLALEALLMFRPAVNDHIDRNHMARVMNREK
;
A
#
# COMPACT_ATOMS: atom_id res chain seq x y z
N MET A 1 -34.75 42.81 21.65
CA MET A 1 -34.60 41.97 22.86
C MET A 1 -33.51 40.95 22.57
N PRO A 2 -32.45 40.84 23.40
CA PRO A 2 -31.42 39.83 23.22
C PRO A 2 -32.01 38.44 23.47
N SER A 3 -31.76 37.51 22.56
CA SER A 3 -32.09 36.09 22.70
C SER A 3 -31.38 35.50 23.94
N MET A 4 -32.15 35.05 24.93
CA MET A 4 -31.67 34.45 26.20
C MET A 4 -31.34 32.95 26.10
N PHE A 5 -31.43 32.35 24.91
CA PHE A 5 -30.90 31.00 24.70
C PHE A 5 -29.52 31.10 24.06
N PRO A 6 -28.48 30.46 24.63
CA PRO A 6 -27.25 30.26 23.92
C PRO A 6 -27.56 29.33 22.74
N SER A 7 -27.73 29.87 21.54
CA SER A 7 -27.37 29.07 20.38
C SER A 7 -25.88 28.79 20.53
N PRO A 8 -25.40 27.54 20.34
CA PRO A 8 -23.98 27.29 20.21
C PRO A 8 -23.49 28.25 19.13
N ALA A 9 -22.61 29.19 19.49
CA ALA A 9 -22.13 30.22 18.58
C ALA A 9 -21.81 29.60 17.22
N THR A 10 -22.63 29.90 16.22
CA THR A 10 -22.38 29.52 14.82
C THR A 10 -21.40 30.49 14.16
N GLY A 11 -20.91 31.48 14.90
CA GLY A 11 -19.88 32.42 14.47
C GLY A 11 -18.64 32.22 15.32
N GLY A 12 -17.67 31.50 14.77
CA GLY A 12 -16.35 31.37 15.35
C GLY A 12 -15.45 30.80 14.29
N ASP A 13 -14.31 31.45 14.08
CA ASP A 13 -13.27 31.03 13.15
C ASP A 13 -12.54 29.78 13.68
N ASP A 14 -13.32 28.74 13.95
CA ASP A 14 -12.88 27.48 14.55
C ASP A 14 -12.24 26.63 13.46
N ILE A 15 -10.91 26.53 13.53
CA ILE A 15 -10.07 25.72 12.64
C ILE A 15 -10.52 24.25 12.60
N ASN A 16 -11.12 23.72 13.68
CA ASN A 16 -11.59 22.33 13.73
C ASN A 16 -12.99 22.14 13.13
N ARG A 17 -13.75 23.23 12.91
CA ARG A 17 -15.04 23.22 12.19
C ARG A 17 -14.92 23.66 10.75
N ARG A 18 -13.83 24.34 10.37
CA ARG A 18 -13.53 24.58 8.96
C ARG A 18 -13.51 23.21 8.29
N PRO A 19 -14.30 23.00 7.21
CA PRO A 19 -14.06 21.83 6.40
C PRO A 19 -12.60 21.93 5.96
N LEU A 20 -11.75 21.03 6.47
CA LEU A 20 -10.33 21.00 6.10
C LEU A 20 -10.14 20.87 4.58
N ASN A 21 -11.23 20.52 3.87
CA ASN A 21 -11.39 20.56 2.44
C ASN A 21 -12.56 21.50 2.10
N GLU A 22 -12.32 22.80 1.94
CA GLU A 22 -13.23 23.60 1.11
C GLU A 22 -13.31 22.93 -0.28
N PRO A 23 -14.50 22.79 -0.89
CA PRO A 23 -14.66 22.20 -2.23
C PRO A 23 -13.95 22.96 -3.36
N ASN A 24 -13.20 24.01 -3.06
CA ASN A 24 -12.48 24.88 -4.00
C ASN A 24 -11.04 24.44 -4.29
N ALA A 25 -10.55 23.34 -3.74
CA ALA A 25 -9.35 22.72 -4.30
C ALA A 25 -9.76 22.08 -5.64
N ASP A 26 -9.52 22.82 -6.74
CA ASP A 26 -9.68 22.41 -8.15
C ASP A 26 -9.98 20.92 -8.27
N ALA A 27 -11.21 20.57 -8.67
CA ALA A 27 -11.69 19.19 -8.74
C ALA A 27 -10.81 18.24 -9.58
N THR A 28 -9.87 18.80 -10.34
CA THR A 28 -8.86 18.18 -11.20
C THR A 28 -7.52 17.90 -10.50
N THR A 29 -7.26 18.42 -9.30
CA THR A 29 -5.96 18.28 -8.63
C THR A 29 -5.83 16.95 -7.89
N ILE A 30 -4.77 16.21 -8.21
CA ILE A 30 -4.42 14.93 -7.56
C ILE A 30 -3.94 15.22 -6.12
N PRO A 31 -4.54 14.61 -5.07
CA PRO A 31 -4.14 14.80 -3.68
C PRO A 31 -2.65 14.47 -3.45
N THR A 32 -1.96 15.26 -2.63
CA THR A 32 -0.53 15.01 -2.30
C THR A 32 -0.31 13.62 -1.71
N ALA A 33 -1.21 13.16 -0.83
CA ALA A 33 -1.13 11.80 -0.27
C ALA A 33 -1.18 10.71 -1.35
N LEU A 34 -1.96 10.91 -2.44
CA LEU A 34 -2.03 9.98 -3.55
C LEU A 34 -0.72 9.98 -4.37
N LYS A 35 -0.09 11.16 -4.56
CA LYS A 35 1.23 11.24 -5.21
C LYS A 35 2.31 10.56 -4.39
N VAL A 36 2.30 10.77 -3.08
CA VAL A 36 3.27 10.15 -2.15
C VAL A 36 3.12 8.64 -2.14
N VAL A 37 1.91 8.11 -1.90
CA VAL A 37 1.70 6.66 -1.85
C VAL A 37 2.00 5.98 -3.18
N PHE A 38 1.74 6.66 -4.31
CA PHE A 38 2.11 6.17 -5.63
C PHE A 38 3.62 5.93 -5.75
N TRP A 39 4.44 6.92 -5.39
CA TRP A 39 5.90 6.77 -5.47
C TRP A 39 6.45 5.80 -4.41
N MET A 40 5.83 5.75 -3.22
CA MET A 40 6.18 4.75 -2.20
C MET A 40 5.94 3.34 -2.71
N LEU A 41 4.75 3.05 -3.23
CA LEU A 41 4.42 1.73 -3.80
C LEU A 41 5.38 1.32 -4.93
N PHE A 42 5.79 2.26 -5.78
CA PHE A 42 6.80 2.00 -6.81
C PHE A 42 8.18 1.67 -6.23
N ALA A 43 8.63 2.41 -5.22
CA ALA A 43 9.89 2.15 -4.55
C ALA A 43 9.86 0.81 -3.79
N THR A 44 8.77 0.53 -3.07
CA THR A 44 8.55 -0.72 -2.36
C THR A 44 8.48 -1.90 -3.32
N ALA A 45 7.77 -1.77 -4.45
CA ALA A 45 7.74 -2.79 -5.48
C ALA A 45 9.14 -3.09 -6.06
N ALA A 46 9.95 -2.07 -6.35
CA ALA A 46 11.32 -2.24 -6.79
C ALA A 46 12.17 -2.95 -5.72
N PHE A 47 12.00 -2.58 -4.45
CA PHE A 47 12.69 -3.20 -3.33
C PHE A 47 12.27 -4.66 -3.11
N MET A 48 10.99 -4.99 -3.28
CA MET A 48 10.47 -6.37 -3.26
C MET A 48 11.07 -7.21 -4.38
N ILE A 49 11.16 -6.68 -5.60
CA ILE A 49 11.78 -7.36 -6.74
C ILE A 49 13.25 -7.65 -6.46
N PHE A 50 13.99 -6.63 -6.01
CA PHE A 50 15.40 -6.79 -5.66
C PHE A 50 15.61 -7.81 -4.54
N THR A 51 14.88 -7.67 -3.44
CA THR A 51 14.96 -8.59 -2.28
C THR A 51 14.58 -10.00 -2.67
N GLY A 52 13.52 -10.15 -3.46
CA GLY A 52 13.05 -11.44 -3.96
C GLY A 52 14.08 -12.13 -4.84
N LEU A 53 14.72 -11.39 -5.75
CA LEU A 53 15.80 -11.90 -6.58
C LEU A 53 17.01 -12.33 -5.76
N VAL A 54 17.42 -11.52 -4.77
CA VAL A 54 18.53 -11.87 -3.86
C VAL A 54 18.22 -13.17 -3.12
N MET A 55 17.03 -13.30 -2.51
CA MET A 55 16.63 -14.54 -1.82
C MET A 55 16.59 -15.74 -2.76
N TYR A 56 16.14 -15.54 -3.99
CA TYR A 56 16.07 -16.58 -5.02
C TYR A 56 17.47 -17.08 -5.45
N THR A 57 18.49 -16.23 -5.41
CA THR A 57 19.83 -16.57 -5.90
C THR A 57 20.90 -16.78 -4.83
N ALA A 58 20.62 -16.44 -3.57
CA ALA A 58 21.63 -16.43 -2.50
C ALA A 58 22.14 -17.83 -2.12
N GLY A 59 21.31 -18.86 -2.23
CA GLY A 59 21.62 -20.20 -1.74
C GLY A 59 21.76 -20.25 -0.22
N TYR A 60 22.30 -21.38 0.28
CA TYR A 60 22.48 -21.59 1.71
C TYR A 60 23.67 -20.77 2.24
N THR A 61 23.43 -19.99 3.30
CA THR A 61 24.43 -19.08 3.91
C THR A 61 24.66 -19.34 5.40
N GLY A 62 24.15 -20.46 5.92
CA GLY A 62 24.33 -20.87 7.32
C GLY A 62 25.61 -21.70 7.55
N PRO A 63 25.76 -22.29 8.74
CA PRO A 63 26.90 -23.15 9.07
C PRO A 63 27.08 -24.34 8.13
N ASP A 64 28.32 -24.71 7.80
CA ASP A 64 28.57 -25.80 6.84
C ASP A 64 28.32 -27.20 7.41
N ASP A 65 28.23 -27.33 8.73
CA ASP A 65 28.15 -28.58 9.50
C ASP A 65 26.73 -29.17 9.62
N VAL A 66 25.74 -28.57 8.96
CA VAL A 66 24.38 -29.14 8.89
C VAL A 66 24.18 -30.11 7.73
N ASP A 67 23.24 -31.02 7.91
CA ASP A 67 22.82 -32.00 6.90
C ASP A 67 22.40 -31.35 5.58
N GLU A 68 22.79 -31.99 4.48
CA GLU A 68 22.49 -31.51 3.12
C GLU A 68 20.97 -31.42 2.86
N SER A 69 20.19 -32.33 3.46
CA SER A 69 18.73 -32.32 3.38
C SER A 69 18.13 -31.07 4.02
N TYR A 70 18.71 -30.59 5.13
CA TYR A 70 18.29 -29.36 5.78
C TYR A 70 18.64 -28.13 4.92
N LYS A 71 19.85 -28.09 4.35
CA LYS A 71 20.28 -27.02 3.44
C LYS A 71 19.33 -26.89 2.26
N ALA A 72 18.95 -28.00 1.62
CA ALA A 72 18.03 -28.01 0.50
C ALA A 72 16.63 -27.45 0.85
N VAL A 73 16.10 -27.79 2.03
CA VAL A 73 14.81 -27.26 2.51
C VAL A 73 14.88 -25.75 2.74
N VAL A 74 15.96 -25.26 3.35
CA VAL A 74 16.16 -23.82 3.59
C VAL A 74 16.22 -23.06 2.27
N VAL A 75 17.01 -23.53 1.31
CA VAL A 75 17.13 -22.91 -0.02
C VAL A 75 15.79 -22.89 -0.74
N ASN A 76 15.08 -24.01 -0.76
CA ASN A 76 13.77 -24.09 -1.42
C ASN A 76 12.74 -23.12 -0.81
N ASN A 77 12.73 -22.96 0.52
CA ASN A 77 11.87 -21.98 1.19
C ASN A 77 12.26 -20.54 0.82
N GLN A 78 13.56 -20.24 0.78
CA GLN A 78 14.06 -18.92 0.38
C GLN A 78 13.71 -18.59 -1.06
N GLU A 79 13.90 -19.54 -1.99
CA GLU A 79 13.51 -19.41 -3.39
C GLU A 79 12.00 -19.19 -3.54
N PHE A 80 11.19 -19.94 -2.80
CA PHE A 80 9.73 -19.80 -2.83
C PHE A 80 9.29 -18.41 -2.34
N ILE A 81 9.78 -17.97 -1.18
CA ILE A 81 9.46 -16.65 -0.62
C ILE A 81 9.99 -15.52 -1.52
N GLY A 82 11.21 -15.68 -2.04
CA GLY A 82 11.83 -14.73 -2.96
C GLY A 82 11.05 -14.59 -4.26
N GLY A 83 10.63 -15.72 -4.84
CA GLY A 83 9.79 -15.76 -6.04
C GLY A 83 8.44 -15.08 -5.84
N ILE A 84 7.76 -15.34 -4.71
CA ILE A 84 6.50 -14.66 -4.35
C ILE A 84 6.72 -13.15 -4.24
N ASN A 85 7.76 -12.71 -3.54
CA ASN A 85 8.04 -11.28 -3.36
C ASN A 85 8.34 -10.58 -4.69
N ALA A 86 9.18 -11.17 -5.53
CA ALA A 86 9.51 -10.59 -6.82
C ALA A 86 8.28 -10.50 -7.73
N PHE A 87 7.49 -11.57 -7.81
CA PHE A 87 6.25 -11.59 -8.58
C PHE A 87 5.24 -10.57 -8.05
N ALA A 88 5.02 -10.52 -6.74
CA ALA A 88 4.10 -9.58 -6.12
C ALA A 88 4.53 -8.13 -6.33
N GLY A 89 5.84 -7.82 -6.28
CA GLY A 89 6.36 -6.50 -6.60
C GLY A 89 6.01 -6.06 -8.03
N ILE A 90 6.14 -6.96 -9.01
CA ILE A 90 5.74 -6.69 -10.41
C ILE A 90 4.23 -6.39 -10.49
N VAL A 91 3.40 -7.20 -9.85
CA VAL A 91 1.94 -7.02 -9.85
C VAL A 91 1.54 -5.71 -9.15
N ILE A 92 2.16 -5.39 -8.01
CA ILE A 92 1.92 -4.14 -7.28
C ILE A 92 2.30 -2.94 -8.14
N ALA A 93 3.45 -2.96 -8.82
CA ALA A 93 3.85 -1.88 -9.73
C ALA A 93 2.84 -1.70 -10.88
N ALA A 94 2.39 -2.80 -11.48
CA ALA A 94 1.40 -2.79 -12.55
C ALA A 94 0.04 -2.21 -12.08
N LEU A 95 -0.45 -2.60 -10.91
CA LEU A 95 -1.70 -2.08 -10.34
C LEU A 95 -1.58 -0.63 -9.88
N THR A 96 -0.41 -0.24 -9.36
CA THR A 96 -0.13 1.13 -8.91
C THR A 96 -0.23 2.12 -10.07
N SER A 97 0.20 1.73 -11.27
CA SER A 97 0.03 2.56 -12.49
C SER A 97 -1.43 2.91 -12.79
N GLN A 98 -2.37 2.07 -12.36
CA GLN A 98 -3.79 2.27 -12.54
C GLN A 98 -4.41 3.13 -11.42
N LEU A 99 -3.72 3.35 -10.30
CA LEU A 99 -4.28 4.01 -9.12
C LEU A 99 -4.73 5.46 -9.35
N PRO A 100 -3.99 6.34 -10.07
CA PRO A 100 -4.41 7.73 -10.28
C PRO A 100 -5.65 7.87 -11.18
N LYS A 101 -5.83 6.94 -12.12
CA LYS A 101 -6.94 6.95 -13.08
C LYS A 101 -8.08 6.03 -12.64
N GLY A 102 -7.79 5.05 -11.80
CA GLY A 102 -8.64 3.90 -11.48
C GLY A 102 -9.80 4.22 -10.57
N GLY A 103 -10.82 3.35 -10.62
CA GLY A 103 -11.94 3.38 -9.67
C GLY A 103 -11.65 2.57 -8.40
N LYS A 104 -12.71 2.20 -7.68
CA LYS A 104 -12.63 1.46 -6.40
C LYS A 104 -12.01 0.06 -6.54
N ASN A 105 -12.21 -0.62 -7.68
CA ASN A 105 -11.84 -2.03 -7.85
C ASN A 105 -10.32 -2.30 -7.91
N PRO A 106 -9.52 -1.61 -8.76
CA PRO A 106 -8.07 -1.82 -8.79
C PRO A 106 -7.42 -1.57 -7.43
N ARG A 107 -7.92 -0.58 -6.70
CA ARG A 107 -7.44 -0.20 -5.37
C ARG A 107 -7.73 -1.27 -4.31
N ARG A 108 -8.92 -1.88 -4.33
CA ARG A 108 -9.27 -3.00 -3.42
C ARG A 108 -8.46 -4.25 -3.72
N LEU A 109 -8.25 -4.55 -5.01
CA LEU A 109 -7.41 -5.67 -5.42
C LEU A 109 -5.95 -5.46 -4.98
N LEU A 110 -5.42 -4.25 -5.16
CA LEU A 110 -4.10 -3.87 -4.69
C LEU A 110 -3.98 -4.08 -3.17
N LEU A 111 -4.96 -3.59 -2.39
CA LEU A 111 -4.98 -3.81 -0.94
C LEU A 111 -4.97 -5.30 -0.56
N ALA A 112 -5.75 -6.14 -1.25
CA ALA A 112 -5.81 -7.57 -0.98
C ALA A 112 -4.44 -8.25 -1.24
N ILE A 113 -3.77 -7.88 -2.33
CA ILE A 113 -2.43 -8.39 -2.67
C ILE A 113 -1.40 -7.92 -1.63
N MET A 114 -1.40 -6.63 -1.28
CA MET A 114 -0.50 -6.09 -0.26
C MET A 114 -0.68 -6.79 1.08
N LEU A 115 -1.93 -7.07 1.49
CA LEU A 115 -2.22 -7.76 2.73
C LEU A 115 -1.69 -9.21 2.70
N LEU A 116 -1.88 -9.92 1.59
CA LEU A 116 -1.38 -11.29 1.44
C LEU A 116 0.15 -11.35 1.52
N VAL A 117 0.83 -10.43 0.85
CA VAL A 117 2.30 -10.30 0.90
C VAL A 117 2.76 -9.98 2.31
N LEU A 118 2.16 -8.96 2.94
CA LEU A 118 2.48 -8.56 4.30
C LEU A 118 2.39 -9.73 5.28
N LEU A 119 1.32 -10.53 5.22
CA LEU A 119 1.15 -11.70 6.09
C LEU A 119 2.21 -12.78 5.80
N THR A 120 2.53 -13.00 4.53
CA THR A 120 3.56 -13.96 4.10
C THR A 120 4.95 -13.53 4.58
N ASP A 121 5.27 -12.26 4.46
CA ASP A 121 6.56 -11.69 4.88
C ASP A 121 6.72 -11.71 6.40
N LEU A 122 5.67 -11.36 7.15
CA LEU A 122 5.67 -11.45 8.61
C LEU A 122 5.84 -12.90 9.07
N LEU A 123 5.14 -13.85 8.45
CA LEU A 123 5.27 -15.27 8.78
C LEU A 123 6.69 -15.77 8.47
N SER A 124 7.22 -15.41 7.29
CA SER A 124 8.58 -15.77 6.86
C SER A 124 9.66 -15.19 7.76
N PHE A 125 9.46 -13.96 8.23
CA PHE A 125 10.33 -13.32 9.20
C PHE A 125 10.24 -14.00 10.57
N ALA A 126 9.03 -14.30 11.06
CA ALA A 126 8.81 -14.96 12.35
C ALA A 126 9.40 -16.38 12.39
N THR A 127 9.31 -17.13 11.29
CA THR A 127 9.91 -18.47 11.17
C THR A 127 11.39 -18.45 10.83
N ARG A 128 11.99 -17.26 10.65
CA ARG A 128 13.39 -17.07 10.21
C ARG A 128 13.69 -17.71 8.85
N ALA A 129 12.66 -17.92 8.03
CA ALA A 129 12.81 -18.39 6.66
C ALA A 129 13.31 -17.28 5.71
N GLY A 130 13.11 -16.02 6.09
CA GLY A 130 13.61 -14.86 5.35
C GLY A 130 14.39 -13.86 6.20
N GLY A 131 15.07 -12.94 5.52
CA GLY A 131 15.88 -11.92 6.15
C GLY A 131 15.07 -10.73 6.69
N PHE A 132 15.76 -9.83 7.39
CA PHE A 132 15.17 -8.61 7.98
C PHE A 132 14.49 -7.70 6.93
N ALA A 133 14.90 -7.77 5.66
CA ALA A 133 14.27 -7.04 4.57
C ALA A 133 12.75 -7.32 4.44
N LEU A 134 12.30 -8.54 4.72
CA LEU A 134 10.87 -8.89 4.67
C LEU A 134 10.05 -8.14 5.73
N ALA A 135 10.60 -7.93 6.93
CA ALA A 135 9.95 -7.13 7.96
C ALA A 135 9.81 -5.66 7.53
N ILE A 136 10.83 -5.11 6.87
CA ILE A 136 10.79 -3.75 6.32
C ILE A 136 9.71 -3.65 5.24
N ILE A 137 9.65 -4.61 4.31
CA ILE A 137 8.62 -4.67 3.26
C ILE A 137 7.23 -4.70 3.90
N ALA A 138 6.99 -5.58 4.88
CA ALA A 138 5.71 -5.67 5.57
C ALA A 138 5.27 -4.34 6.21
N VAL A 139 6.20 -3.61 6.84
CA VAL A 139 5.92 -2.29 7.43
C VAL A 139 5.61 -1.25 6.35
N LEU A 140 6.39 -1.21 5.25
CA LEU A 140 6.14 -0.29 4.14
C LEU A 140 4.75 -0.52 3.52
N LEU A 141 4.40 -1.77 3.23
CA LEU A 141 3.09 -2.13 2.70
C LEU A 141 1.95 -1.73 3.65
N ALA A 142 2.13 -1.91 4.97
CA ALA A 142 1.14 -1.47 5.96
C ALA A 142 0.94 0.05 5.94
N LEU A 143 2.04 0.82 5.92
CA LEU A 143 1.99 2.28 5.87
C LEU A 143 1.35 2.79 4.58
N GLU A 144 1.70 2.18 3.44
CA GLU A 144 1.12 2.49 2.14
C GLU A 144 -0.37 2.20 2.10
N ALA A 145 -0.81 1.07 2.67
CA ALA A 145 -2.23 0.75 2.79
C ALA A 145 -2.97 1.82 3.62
N LEU A 146 -2.40 2.31 4.73
CA LEU A 146 -2.99 3.39 5.51
C LEU A 146 -3.07 4.71 4.72
N LEU A 147 -2.00 5.09 4.02
CA LEU A 147 -1.95 6.32 3.23
C LEU A 147 -2.94 6.29 2.05
N MET A 148 -3.05 5.13 1.39
CA MET A 148 -3.94 4.92 0.27
C MET A 148 -5.41 5.08 0.66
N PHE A 149 -5.76 4.86 1.94
CA PHE A 149 -7.12 4.96 2.48
C PHE A 149 -7.41 6.23 3.28
N ARG A 150 -6.55 7.25 3.19
CA ARG A 150 -6.84 8.58 3.75
C ARG A 150 -8.07 9.23 3.11
N PRO A 151 -8.82 10.07 3.86
CA PRO A 151 -10.04 10.72 3.37
C PRO A 151 -9.86 11.44 2.02
N ALA A 152 -8.82 12.27 1.89
CA ALA A 152 -8.54 13.00 0.65
C ALA A 152 -8.33 12.09 -0.58
N VAL A 153 -7.76 10.89 -0.38
CA VAL A 153 -7.56 9.90 -1.46
C VAL A 153 -8.89 9.21 -1.78
N ASN A 154 -9.68 8.86 -0.76
CA ASN A 154 -11.03 8.29 -0.94
C ASN A 154 -11.91 9.22 -1.77
N ASP A 155 -11.97 10.50 -1.41
CA ASP A 155 -12.81 11.48 -2.09
C ASP A 155 -12.41 11.62 -3.58
N HIS A 156 -11.10 11.61 -3.87
CA HIS A 156 -10.60 11.67 -5.26
C HIS A 156 -10.96 10.42 -6.07
N ILE A 157 -10.76 9.23 -5.50
CA ILE A 157 -11.10 7.95 -6.18
C ILE A 157 -12.62 7.82 -6.38
N ASP A 158 -13.41 8.28 -5.42
CA ASP A 158 -14.87 8.25 -5.50
C ASP A 158 -15.39 9.16 -6.61
N ARG A 159 -14.85 10.37 -6.74
CA ARG A 159 -15.14 11.28 -7.87
C ARG A 159 -14.79 10.63 -9.21
N ASN A 160 -13.60 10.03 -9.34
CA ASN A 160 -13.17 9.35 -10.56
C ASN A 160 -14.06 8.14 -10.91
N HIS A 161 -14.55 7.42 -9.90
CA HIS A 161 -15.46 6.31 -10.09
C HIS A 161 -16.83 6.78 -10.62
N MET A 162 -17.42 7.81 -10.00
CA MET A 162 -18.71 8.36 -10.44
C MET A 162 -18.65 8.90 -11.87
N ALA A 163 -17.61 9.66 -12.21
CA ALA A 163 -17.42 10.18 -13.57
C ALA A 163 -17.35 9.07 -14.64
N ARG A 164 -16.75 7.92 -14.30
CA ARG A 164 -16.68 6.75 -15.20
C ARG A 164 -18.02 6.04 -15.37
N VAL A 165 -18.83 5.95 -14.31
CA VAL A 165 -20.17 5.35 -14.38
C VAL A 165 -21.08 6.22 -15.24
N MET A 166 -21.10 7.53 -15.01
CA MET A 166 -21.94 8.47 -15.78
C MET A 166 -21.60 8.53 -17.28
N ASN A 167 -20.32 8.35 -17.64
CA ASN A 167 -19.91 8.28 -19.05
C ASN A 167 -20.20 6.94 -19.73
N ARG A 168 -20.51 5.87 -18.98
CA ARG A 168 -20.89 4.56 -19.54
C ARG A 168 -22.38 4.46 -19.87
N GLU A 169 -23.20 5.33 -19.28
CA GLU A 169 -24.66 5.37 -19.47
C GLU A 169 -25.10 6.33 -20.59
N LYS A 170 -24.15 6.98 -21.26
CA LYS A 170 -24.36 7.80 -22.47
C LYS A 170 -23.94 7.02 -23.71
#